data_AF-A0A1D6E7L1-F1
#
_entry.id   AF-A0A1D6E7L1-F1
#
_cell.length_a   1.000
_cell.length_b   1.000
_cell.length_c   1.000
_cell.angle_alpha   90.00
_cell.angle_beta   90.00
_cell.angle_gamma   90.00
#
_symmetry.space_group_name_H-M   'P 1'
#
loop_
_entity.id
_entity.type
_entity.pdbx_description
1 polymer ?
#
loop_
_entity_poly.entity_id
_entity_poly.type
_entity_poly.pdbx_seq_one_letter_code
_entity_poly.pdbx_strand_id
1 'polypeptide(L)'
;MESEDDMHDANDSAEDDFYSGGEAGLAASDDGDADYDFADHDSDDSAELISHRQQQNYSILSEVDIQRRQEDDINRVSTVLSISKPEACVLLRNYNWSVSKVHDEWFADEERVRKVVGLPEKHNEMPNDREVTCGICFESCPRGSMSAAACGHPFCSTCWRGYISTAISDGPGCLMLRCPDPSCAAAVGQDMINSLAADDDKEKYGRYLRRSYIEDNRKTKWCPAPGCEYAVEFVMGSGSYDVNCNCSYGFCWNCTEEAHRPVDCATVSKWILKNSAESENMNWILANSKPCPKCKRP
;
A
#
# COMPACT_ATOMS: atom_id res chain seq x y z
N MET A 1 -19.30 -4.42 -59.14
CA MET A 1 -18.43 -5.24 -59.98
C MET A 1 -17.30 -5.67 -59.07
N GLU A 2 -17.62 -6.60 -58.15
CA GLU A 2 -17.60 -8.08 -58.36
C GLU A 2 -16.15 -8.55 -58.16
N SER A 3 -15.79 -9.53 -57.33
CA SER A 3 -16.47 -10.75 -56.83
C SER A 3 -15.63 -11.30 -55.64
N GLU A 4 -16.13 -11.94 -54.56
CA GLU A 4 -16.82 -13.25 -54.46
C GLU A 4 -15.96 -14.36 -55.12
N ASP A 5 -15.63 -15.54 -54.58
CA ASP A 5 -15.96 -16.39 -53.42
C ASP A 5 -14.84 -17.47 -53.33
N ASP A 6 -14.66 -18.15 -52.19
CA ASP A 6 -14.87 -19.61 -52.11
C ASP A 6 -14.62 -20.18 -50.69
N MET A 7 -15.63 -20.88 -50.19
CA MET A 7 -15.59 -21.76 -49.02
C MET A 7 -15.10 -23.15 -49.42
N HIS A 8 -14.55 -23.93 -48.48
CA HIS A 8 -14.92 -25.36 -48.29
C HIS A 8 -14.43 -25.94 -46.95
N ASP A 9 -15.43 -26.24 -46.12
CA ASP A 9 -15.69 -27.38 -45.23
C ASP A 9 -14.65 -28.40 -44.75
N ALA A 10 -14.84 -28.71 -43.46
CA ALA A 10 -14.93 -30.02 -42.79
C ALA A 10 -13.70 -30.92 -42.65
N ASN A 11 -13.38 -31.24 -41.38
CA ASN A 11 -13.07 -32.61 -40.99
C ASN A 11 -13.46 -32.87 -39.51
N ASP A 12 -14.65 -33.42 -39.32
CA ASP A 12 -15.06 -34.20 -38.14
C ASP A 12 -14.34 -35.55 -38.14
N SER A 13 -13.88 -36.00 -36.97
CA SER A 13 -13.47 -37.39 -36.70
C SER A 13 -13.63 -37.63 -35.20
N ALA A 14 -14.67 -38.39 -34.80
CA ALA A 14 -14.57 -39.80 -34.39
C ALA A 14 -14.01 -39.91 -32.96
N GLU A 15 -14.87 -39.98 -31.93
CA GLU A 15 -15.46 -41.22 -31.36
C GLU A 15 -14.40 -42.14 -30.72
N ASP A 16 -14.48 -42.33 -29.40
CA ASP A 16 -14.01 -43.55 -28.74
C ASP A 16 -14.68 -43.67 -27.35
N ASP A 17 -15.66 -44.57 -27.32
CA ASP A 17 -16.35 -45.08 -26.15
C ASP A 17 -15.44 -46.04 -25.38
N PHE A 18 -15.36 -45.90 -24.05
CA PHE A 18 -14.90 -46.99 -23.18
C PHE A 18 -15.83 -47.21 -22.00
N TYR A 19 -16.80 -48.09 -22.21
CA TYR A 19 -17.56 -48.76 -21.17
C TYR A 19 -16.68 -49.80 -20.47
N SER A 20 -16.67 -49.80 -19.14
CA SER A 20 -16.35 -51.00 -18.37
C SER A 20 -17.37 -51.16 -17.25
N GLY A 21 -18.30 -52.09 -17.49
CA GLY A 21 -19.23 -52.61 -16.51
C GLY A 21 -18.58 -53.68 -15.64
N GLY A 22 -19.09 -53.80 -14.42
CA GLY A 22 -18.75 -54.83 -13.45
C GLY A 22 -19.79 -54.86 -12.34
N GLU A 23 -20.89 -55.54 -12.62
CA GLU A 23 -22.01 -55.82 -11.70
C GLU A 23 -21.72 -57.09 -10.90
N ALA A 24 -22.00 -57.08 -9.60
CA ALA A 24 -22.49 -58.24 -8.86
C ALA A 24 -23.07 -57.79 -7.51
N GLY A 25 -24.41 -57.75 -7.42
CA GLY A 25 -25.12 -57.64 -6.15
C GLY A 25 -25.25 -59.01 -5.47
N LEU A 26 -25.38 -59.02 -4.14
CA LEU A 26 -26.04 -60.08 -3.38
C LEU A 26 -26.55 -59.50 -2.04
N ALA A 27 -27.72 -59.99 -1.65
CA ALA A 27 -28.60 -59.45 -0.62
C ALA A 27 -28.49 -60.18 0.74
N ALA A 28 -29.18 -59.58 1.73
CA ALA A 28 -29.85 -60.19 2.89
C ALA A 28 -29.04 -60.49 4.18
N SER A 29 -29.31 -59.64 5.19
CA SER A 29 -29.71 -59.92 6.59
C SER A 29 -29.25 -61.20 7.29
N ASP A 30 -28.62 -61.05 8.46
CA ASP A 30 -28.84 -61.92 9.63
C ASP A 30 -28.47 -61.20 10.95
N ASP A 31 -29.19 -61.59 11.99
CA ASP A 31 -29.28 -61.03 13.34
C ASP A 31 -28.01 -61.25 14.19
N GLY A 32 -27.74 -60.32 15.10
CA GLY A 32 -26.61 -60.39 16.03
C GLY A 32 -26.75 -59.42 17.18
N ASP A 33 -27.62 -59.78 18.12
CA ASP A 33 -27.83 -59.15 19.42
C ASP A 33 -26.52 -59.21 20.22
N ALA A 34 -25.92 -58.05 20.49
CA ALA A 34 -24.76 -57.92 21.35
C ALA A 34 -24.93 -56.67 22.22
N ASP A 35 -25.30 -56.94 23.47
CA ASP A 35 -25.39 -56.04 24.60
C ASP A 35 -24.02 -55.39 24.85
N TYR A 36 -23.89 -54.12 24.48
CA TYR A 36 -22.69 -53.30 24.75
C TYR A 36 -23.05 -52.21 25.76
N ASP A 37 -22.62 -52.44 26.99
CA ASP A 37 -22.64 -51.54 28.13
C ASP A 37 -22.24 -50.11 27.73
N PHE A 38 -23.19 -49.18 27.82
CA PHE A 38 -22.97 -47.74 27.65
C PHE A 38 -22.30 -47.19 28.90
N ALA A 39 -20.96 -47.29 28.96
CA ALA A 39 -20.17 -46.53 29.91
C ALA A 39 -20.11 -45.08 29.43
N ASP A 40 -20.85 -44.22 30.12
CA ASP A 40 -20.86 -42.77 29.95
C ASP A 40 -19.44 -42.23 30.23
N HIS A 41 -18.65 -42.04 29.19
CA HIS A 41 -17.38 -41.33 29.25
C HIS A 41 -17.58 -39.98 28.57
N ASP A 42 -17.91 -38.98 29.38
CA ASP A 42 -17.73 -37.56 29.08
C ASP A 42 -16.24 -37.32 28.76
N SER A 43 -15.84 -37.64 27.53
CA SER A 43 -14.60 -37.15 26.94
C SER A 43 -14.90 -35.78 26.37
N ASP A 44 -14.53 -34.77 27.14
CA ASP A 44 -14.45 -33.36 26.77
C ASP A 44 -13.48 -33.16 25.58
N ASP A 45 -13.93 -33.58 24.38
CA ASP A 45 -13.23 -33.37 23.11
C ASP A 45 -13.40 -31.91 22.61
N SER A 46 -13.98 -31.04 23.42
CA SER A 46 -14.07 -29.59 23.18
C SER A 46 -12.71 -28.89 23.29
N ALA A 47 -11.72 -29.53 23.93
CA ALA A 47 -10.42 -28.92 24.22
C ALA A 47 -9.39 -29.05 23.09
N GLU A 48 -9.49 -30.05 22.21
CA GLU A 48 -8.52 -30.23 21.12
C GLU A 48 -8.82 -29.36 19.88
N LEU A 49 -10.03 -28.84 19.72
CA LEU A 49 -10.39 -27.92 18.64
C LEU A 49 -9.87 -26.48 18.83
N ILE A 50 -9.22 -26.19 19.97
CA ILE A 50 -8.73 -24.84 20.32
C ILE A 50 -7.19 -24.74 20.15
N SER A 51 -6.51 -25.85 19.85
CA SER A 51 -5.04 -25.91 19.67
C SER A 51 -4.57 -25.50 18.27
N HIS A 52 -5.43 -25.54 17.25
CA HIS A 52 -5.20 -24.85 15.98
C HIS A 52 -5.55 -23.36 16.09
N ARG A 53 -4.96 -22.64 17.06
CA ARG A 53 -4.56 -21.27 16.75
C ARG A 53 -3.57 -21.41 15.62
N GLN A 54 -4.07 -21.33 14.38
CA GLN A 54 -3.25 -20.99 13.23
C GLN A 54 -2.33 -19.89 13.71
N GLN A 55 -1.03 -20.18 13.81
CA GLN A 55 -0.05 -19.14 14.10
C GLN A 55 -0.37 -18.03 13.13
N GLN A 56 -0.84 -16.89 13.64
CA GLN A 56 -1.21 -15.79 12.76
C GLN A 56 0.09 -15.38 12.10
N ASN A 57 0.19 -15.66 10.80
CA ASN A 57 1.42 -15.48 10.04
C ASN A 57 1.64 -14.01 9.66
N TYR A 58 1.00 -13.11 10.39
CA TYR A 58 1.02 -11.69 10.15
C TYR A 58 0.83 -10.94 11.46
N SER A 59 1.36 -9.72 11.50
CA SER A 59 1.14 -8.78 12.58
C SER A 59 0.53 -7.50 12.03
N ILE A 60 -0.32 -6.86 12.83
CA ILE A 60 -1.00 -5.61 12.46
C ILE A 60 -0.25 -4.48 13.13
N LEU A 61 0.15 -3.49 12.34
CA LEU A 61 0.88 -2.30 12.77
C LEU A 61 -0.11 -1.14 12.85
N SER A 62 -0.17 -0.52 14.04
CA SER A 62 -0.89 0.73 14.23
C SER A 62 -0.09 1.92 13.70
N GLU A 63 -0.74 3.07 13.58
CA GLU A 63 -0.08 4.33 13.23
C GLU A 63 1.11 4.63 14.15
N VAL A 64 0.94 4.41 15.46
CA VAL A 64 1.96 4.65 16.48
C VAL A 64 3.14 3.69 16.32
N ASP A 65 2.88 2.42 15.98
CA ASP A 65 3.95 1.46 15.74
C ASP A 65 4.78 1.84 14.51
N ILE A 66 4.13 2.30 13.45
CA ILE A 66 4.79 2.75 12.22
C ILE A 66 5.64 3.99 12.51
N GLN A 67 5.08 4.99 13.19
CA GLN A 67 5.82 6.20 13.57
C GLN A 67 7.05 5.88 14.43
N ARG A 68 6.91 4.98 15.41
CA ARG A 68 8.04 4.56 16.25
C ARG A 68 9.13 3.88 15.41
N ARG A 69 8.77 2.96 14.53
CA ARG A 69 9.75 2.28 13.64
C ARG A 69 10.45 3.29 12.72
N GLN A 70 9.72 4.24 12.15
CA GLN A 70 10.30 5.32 11.34
C GLN A 70 11.31 6.14 12.15
N GLU A 71 10.95 6.55 13.37
CA GLU A 71 11.85 7.33 14.22
C GLU A 71 13.08 6.53 14.65
N ASP A 72 12.94 5.23 14.94
CA ASP A 72 14.04 4.34 15.24
C ASP A 72 15.02 4.20 14.06
N ASP A 73 14.51 4.00 12.85
CA ASP A 73 15.34 3.92 11.63
C ASP A 73 16.03 5.27 11.34
N ILE A 74 15.33 6.39 11.51
CA ILE A 74 15.90 7.75 11.38
C ILE A 74 17.00 7.96 12.42
N ASN A 75 16.77 7.60 13.68
CA ASN A 75 17.75 7.73 14.76
C ASN A 75 18.97 6.85 14.51
N ARG A 76 18.78 5.65 13.99
CA ARG A 76 19.87 4.73 13.64
C ARG A 76 20.76 5.32 12.56
N VAL A 77 20.18 5.81 11.46
CA VAL A 77 20.94 6.47 10.38
C VAL A 77 21.60 7.76 10.87
N SER A 78 20.88 8.59 11.62
CA SER A 78 21.40 9.83 12.20
C SER A 78 22.60 9.59 13.11
N THR A 79 22.56 8.55 13.95
CA THR A 79 23.65 8.21 14.87
C THR A 79 24.86 7.62 14.14
N VAL A 80 24.64 6.72 13.18
CA VAL A 80 25.73 6.05 12.45
C VAL A 80 26.44 7.01 11.50
N LEU A 81 25.69 7.85 10.80
CA LEU A 81 26.24 8.83 9.85
C LEU A 81 26.61 10.16 10.48
N SER A 82 26.26 10.39 11.76
CA SER A 82 26.49 11.65 12.48
C SER A 82 25.88 12.88 11.78
N ILE A 83 24.68 12.72 11.21
CA ILE A 83 23.91 13.76 10.53
C ILE A 83 22.66 14.12 11.32
N SER A 84 22.00 15.23 10.97
CA SER A 84 20.76 15.64 11.62
C SER A 84 19.60 14.68 11.30
N LYS A 85 18.61 14.58 12.20
CA LYS A 85 17.41 13.74 11.97
C LYS A 85 16.65 14.12 10.68
N PRO A 86 16.47 15.42 10.32
CA PRO A 86 15.83 15.80 9.06
C PRO A 86 16.59 15.29 7.83
N GLU A 87 17.93 15.35 7.84
CA GLU A 87 18.77 14.83 6.76
C GLU A 87 18.66 13.31 6.64
N ALA A 88 18.73 12.59 7.76
CA ALA A 88 18.55 11.14 7.80
C ALA A 88 17.17 10.72 7.25
N CYS A 89 16.12 11.47 7.58
CA CYS A 89 14.78 11.25 7.03
C CYS A 89 14.75 11.45 5.51
N VAL A 90 15.38 12.50 4.98
CA VAL A 90 15.47 12.71 3.52
C VAL A 90 16.23 11.58 2.83
N LEU A 91 17.35 11.11 3.41
CA LEU A 91 18.11 9.97 2.89
C LEU A 91 17.26 8.70 2.85
N LEU A 92 16.62 8.34 3.96
CA LEU A 92 15.78 7.14 4.04
C LEU A 92 14.68 7.16 2.96
N ARG A 93 14.05 8.30 2.73
CA ARG A 93 13.03 8.43 1.68
C ARG A 93 13.57 8.21 0.26
N ASN A 94 14.80 8.66 -0.02
CA ASN A 94 15.43 8.44 -1.34
C ASN A 94 15.82 6.97 -1.59
N TYR A 95 16.06 6.22 -0.52
CA TYR A 95 16.49 4.82 -0.57
C TYR A 95 15.41 3.84 -0.12
N ASN A 96 14.13 4.22 -0.24
CA ASN A 96 12.97 3.37 0.06
C ASN A 96 13.03 2.78 1.49
N TRP A 97 13.38 3.61 2.46
CA TRP A 97 13.51 3.28 3.89
C TRP A 97 14.47 2.12 4.21
N SER A 98 15.42 1.84 3.31
CA SER A 98 16.41 0.79 3.52
C SER A 98 17.67 1.33 4.20
N VAL A 99 17.78 1.12 5.52
CA VAL A 99 18.95 1.52 6.32
C VAL A 99 20.26 0.95 5.74
N SER A 100 20.27 -0.32 5.34
CA SER A 100 21.48 -0.95 4.77
C SER A 100 21.92 -0.27 3.48
N LYS A 101 20.98 -0.01 2.54
CA LYS A 101 21.32 0.67 1.28
C LYS A 101 21.83 2.08 1.51
N VAL A 102 21.24 2.82 2.45
CA VAL A 102 21.71 4.15 2.83
C VAL A 102 23.16 4.07 3.31
N HIS A 103 23.47 3.14 4.21
CA HIS A 103 24.83 2.97 4.71
C HIS A 103 25.80 2.58 3.59
N ASP A 104 25.46 1.58 2.78
CA ASP A 104 26.32 1.09 1.69
C ASP A 104 26.65 2.20 0.69
N GLU A 105 25.66 2.97 0.26
CA GLU A 105 25.84 4.06 -0.71
C GLU A 105 26.55 5.28 -0.10
N TRP A 106 26.24 5.61 1.15
CA TRP A 106 26.87 6.73 1.87
C TRP A 106 28.35 6.47 2.12
N PHE A 107 28.70 5.27 2.60
CA PHE A 107 30.10 4.91 2.85
C PHE A 107 30.88 4.68 1.56
N ALA A 108 30.20 4.40 0.44
CA ALA A 108 30.83 4.32 -0.87
C ALA A 108 31.20 5.71 -1.42
N ASP A 109 30.26 6.67 -1.40
CA ASP A 109 30.48 8.03 -1.92
C ASP A 109 29.48 9.03 -1.30
N GLU A 110 29.89 9.61 -0.18
CA GLU A 110 29.11 10.58 0.58
C GLU A 110 28.78 11.86 -0.22
N GLU A 111 29.72 12.39 -1.00
CA GLU A 111 29.53 13.62 -1.77
C GLU A 111 28.49 13.43 -2.89
N ARG A 112 28.56 12.30 -3.60
CA ARG A 112 27.55 11.94 -4.61
C ARG A 112 26.18 11.78 -4.00
N VAL A 113 26.06 11.08 -2.86
CA VAL A 113 24.76 10.89 -2.19
C VAL A 113 24.19 12.23 -1.74
N ARG A 114 25.00 13.09 -1.11
CA ARG A 114 24.59 14.45 -0.74
C ARG A 114 24.08 15.25 -1.93
N LYS A 115 24.76 15.19 -3.08
CA LYS A 115 24.36 15.91 -4.29
C LYS A 115 23.05 15.39 -4.90
N VAL A 116 22.88 14.07 -5.00
CA VAL A 116 21.66 13.44 -5.54
C VAL A 116 20.46 13.71 -4.63
N VAL A 117 20.68 13.59 -3.33
CA VAL A 117 19.64 13.79 -2.32
C VAL A 117 19.44 15.28 -2.02
N GLY A 118 20.30 16.17 -2.53
CA GLY A 118 20.17 17.62 -2.40
C GLY A 118 20.40 18.11 -0.96
N LEU A 119 21.30 17.47 -0.23
CA LEU A 119 21.72 17.87 1.10
C LEU A 119 23.07 18.59 1.00
N PRO A 120 23.10 19.93 0.99
CA PRO A 120 24.36 20.65 0.96
C PRO A 120 25.11 20.45 2.29
N GLU A 121 26.42 20.21 2.21
CA GLU A 121 27.27 19.95 3.39
C GLU A 121 27.43 21.17 4.31
N LYS A 122 27.21 22.36 3.76
CA LYS A 122 27.13 23.62 4.52
C LYS A 122 25.79 24.28 4.25
N HIS A 123 25.11 24.66 5.33
CA HIS A 123 23.98 25.57 5.24
C HIS A 123 24.50 26.92 4.78
N ASN A 124 24.01 27.39 3.63
CA ASN A 124 24.27 28.77 3.22
C ASN A 124 23.44 29.71 4.10
N GLU A 125 24.11 30.71 4.65
CA GLU A 125 23.44 31.74 5.43
C GLU A 125 22.59 32.62 4.52
N MET A 126 21.36 32.88 4.95
CA MET A 126 20.49 33.86 4.32
C MET A 126 21.08 35.27 4.51
N PRO A 127 20.95 36.19 3.52
CA PRO A 127 21.42 37.56 3.66
C PRO A 127 20.95 38.20 4.96
N ASN A 128 21.86 38.90 5.66
CA ASN A 128 21.58 39.52 6.96
C ASN A 128 20.96 40.92 6.86
N ASP A 129 20.29 41.21 5.73
CA ASP A 129 19.65 42.48 5.50
C ASP A 129 18.32 42.57 6.28
N ARG A 130 17.92 43.81 6.64
CA ARG A 130 16.67 44.05 7.37
C ARG A 130 15.44 43.66 6.55
N GLU A 131 15.53 43.89 5.25
CA GLU A 131 14.54 43.54 4.26
C GLU A 131 15.22 42.73 3.16
N VAL A 132 14.59 41.62 2.80
CA VAL A 132 15.06 40.72 1.75
C VAL A 132 13.95 40.58 0.73
N THR A 133 14.30 40.69 -0.55
CA THR A 133 13.35 40.51 -1.64
C THR A 133 13.05 39.02 -1.83
N CYS A 134 11.77 38.66 -1.88
CA CYS A 134 11.34 37.29 -2.13
C CYS A 134 11.56 36.89 -3.60
N GLY A 135 12.19 35.74 -3.85
CA GLY A 135 12.44 35.25 -5.22
C GLY A 135 11.20 34.77 -6.01
N ILE A 136 10.01 34.73 -5.39
CA ILE A 136 8.75 34.29 -6.03
C ILE A 136 7.81 35.48 -6.27
N CYS A 137 7.47 36.23 -5.21
CA CYS A 137 6.55 37.36 -5.34
C CYS A 137 7.26 38.69 -5.65
N PHE A 138 8.59 38.75 -5.58
CA PHE A 138 9.40 39.95 -5.80
C PHE A 138 9.12 41.12 -4.83
N GLU A 139 8.42 40.86 -3.72
CA GLU A 139 8.16 41.85 -2.68
C GLU A 139 9.31 41.92 -1.66
N SER A 140 9.59 43.11 -1.14
CA SER A 140 10.50 43.32 -0.02
C SER A 140 9.82 42.89 1.28
N CYS A 141 10.36 41.84 1.90
CA CYS A 141 9.81 41.27 3.11
C CYS A 141 10.79 41.46 4.29
N PRO A 142 10.30 41.68 5.52
CA PRO A 142 11.14 41.66 6.70
C PRO A 142 11.85 40.31 6.87
N ARG A 143 13.10 40.32 7.34
CA ARG A 143 13.87 39.08 7.57
C ARG A 143 13.13 38.02 8.41
N GLY A 144 12.31 38.45 9.36
CA GLY A 144 11.56 37.53 10.24
C GLY A 144 10.41 36.77 9.55
N SER A 145 9.93 37.23 8.39
CA SER A 145 8.93 36.52 7.58
C SER A 145 9.55 35.76 6.41
N MET A 146 10.89 35.73 6.32
CA MET A 146 11.63 35.04 5.28
C MET A 146 12.15 33.70 5.81
N SER A 147 12.16 32.71 4.94
CA SER A 147 12.70 31.38 5.24
C SER A 147 13.46 30.86 4.05
N ALA A 148 14.48 30.05 4.31
CA ALA A 148 15.30 29.42 3.30
C ALA A 148 15.52 27.95 3.68
N ALA A 149 15.59 27.09 2.66
CA ALA A 149 16.11 25.74 2.84
C ALA A 149 17.64 25.79 3.04
N ALA A 150 18.30 24.63 3.14
CA ALA A 150 19.74 24.56 3.37
C ALA A 150 20.60 25.26 2.28
N CYS A 151 20.04 25.52 1.10
CA CYS A 151 20.68 26.28 0.02
C CYS A 151 20.80 27.79 0.26
N GLY A 152 20.06 28.36 1.22
CA GLY A 152 20.09 29.79 1.53
C GLY A 152 19.20 30.67 0.63
N HIS A 153 18.47 30.12 -0.34
CA HIS A 153 17.53 30.88 -1.18
C HIS A 153 16.33 31.39 -0.37
N PRO A 154 16.13 32.72 -0.25
CA PRO A 154 15.13 33.29 0.62
C PRO A 154 13.77 33.45 -0.08
N PHE A 155 12.71 32.95 0.56
CA PHE A 155 11.33 33.19 0.14
C PHE A 155 10.47 33.56 1.34
N CYS A 156 9.43 34.37 1.11
CA CYS A 156 8.53 34.76 2.20
C CYS A 156 7.66 33.58 2.66
N SER A 157 7.22 33.64 3.92
CA SER A 157 6.39 32.61 4.55
C SER A 157 5.09 32.34 3.78
N THR A 158 4.51 33.37 3.15
CA THR A 158 3.31 33.23 2.31
C THR A 158 3.59 32.38 1.06
N CYS A 159 4.69 32.66 0.36
CA CYS A 159 5.09 31.89 -0.83
C CYS A 159 5.46 30.44 -0.45
N TRP A 160 6.19 30.24 0.66
CA TRP A 160 6.48 28.90 1.17
C TRP A 160 5.23 28.12 1.50
N ARG A 161 4.27 28.74 2.19
CA ARG A 161 3.00 28.10 2.55
C ARG A 161 2.22 27.69 1.31
N GLY A 162 2.11 28.59 0.32
CA GLY A 162 1.46 28.29 -0.95
C GLY A 162 2.14 27.13 -1.67
N TYR A 163 3.47 27.18 -1.81
CA TYR A 163 4.26 26.14 -2.46
C TYR A 163 4.13 24.78 -1.79
N ILE A 164 4.25 24.71 -0.46
CA ILE A 164 4.10 23.47 0.30
C ILE A 164 2.67 22.93 0.19
N SER A 165 1.66 23.79 0.30
CA SER A 165 0.25 23.39 0.24
C SER A 165 -0.11 22.82 -1.14
N THR A 166 0.36 23.45 -2.22
CA THR A 166 0.21 22.93 -3.59
C THR A 166 0.90 21.58 -3.74
N ALA A 167 2.15 21.46 -3.31
CA ALA A 167 2.89 20.20 -3.42
C ALA A 167 2.21 19.04 -2.66
N ILE A 168 1.66 19.29 -1.47
CA ILE A 168 0.93 18.29 -0.68
C ILE A 168 -0.40 17.93 -1.34
N SER A 169 -1.07 18.89 -1.98
CA SER A 169 -2.31 18.66 -2.70
C SER A 169 -2.11 17.85 -3.98
N ASP A 170 -0.97 18.02 -4.66
CA ASP A 170 -0.60 17.27 -5.86
C ASP A 170 -0.31 15.78 -5.57
N GLY A 171 0.05 15.44 -4.31
CA GLY A 171 0.12 14.06 -3.84
C GLY A 171 1.44 13.71 -3.12
N PRO A 172 1.82 12.41 -3.07
CA PRO A 172 2.96 11.94 -2.27
C PRO A 172 4.33 12.45 -2.76
N GLY A 173 4.40 13.07 -3.94
CA GLY A 173 5.61 13.73 -4.44
C GLY A 173 6.15 14.83 -3.51
N CYS A 174 5.32 15.38 -2.62
CA CYS A 174 5.74 16.34 -1.61
C CYS A 174 6.81 15.81 -0.63
N LEU A 175 6.98 14.49 -0.51
CA LEU A 175 8.03 13.89 0.32
C LEU A 175 9.44 14.16 -0.22
N MET A 176 9.54 14.46 -1.51
CA MET A 176 10.78 14.73 -2.23
C MET A 176 10.89 16.21 -2.64
N LEU A 177 10.17 17.08 -1.95
CA LEU A 177 10.07 18.51 -2.25
C LEU A 177 11.45 19.17 -2.25
N ARG A 178 11.68 20.01 -3.26
CA ARG A 178 12.92 20.77 -3.46
C ARG A 178 12.69 22.25 -3.23
N CYS A 179 13.80 22.98 -3.10
CA CYS A 179 13.82 24.44 -3.11
C CYS A 179 12.99 24.99 -4.29
N PRO A 180 12.18 26.05 -4.08
CA PRO A 180 11.40 26.67 -5.16
C PRO A 180 12.24 27.25 -6.31
N ASP A 181 13.54 27.48 -6.09
CA ASP A 181 14.44 27.93 -7.15
C ASP A 181 14.70 26.80 -8.17
N PRO A 182 14.38 26.97 -9.47
CA PRO A 182 14.52 25.92 -10.49
C PRO A 182 15.94 25.40 -10.71
N SER A 183 16.95 26.20 -10.38
CA SER A 183 18.36 25.82 -10.51
C SER A 183 18.88 25.08 -9.27
N CYS A 184 18.08 25.00 -8.21
CA CYS A 184 18.47 24.47 -6.92
C CYS A 184 17.82 23.11 -6.63
N ALA A 185 18.65 22.09 -6.43
CA ALA A 185 18.18 20.75 -6.04
C ALA A 185 18.10 20.55 -4.52
N ALA A 186 18.23 21.60 -3.70
CA ALA A 186 18.26 21.42 -2.25
C ALA A 186 16.93 20.85 -1.72
N ALA A 187 17.01 19.79 -0.90
CA ALA A 187 15.85 19.15 -0.31
C ALA A 187 15.22 20.03 0.77
N VAL A 188 13.90 19.96 0.87
CA VAL A 188 13.13 20.56 1.96
C VAL A 188 12.87 19.47 3.01
N GLY A 189 13.35 19.71 4.23
CA GLY A 189 13.20 18.82 5.37
C GLY A 189 11.80 18.87 5.99
N GLN A 190 11.48 17.85 6.79
CA GLN A 190 10.22 17.75 7.52
C GLN A 190 10.06 18.88 8.56
N ASP A 191 11.16 19.34 9.14
CA ASP A 191 11.24 20.45 10.08
C ASP A 191 10.71 21.76 9.49
N MET A 192 11.09 22.07 8.25
CA MET A 192 10.65 23.25 7.53
C MET A 192 9.17 23.16 7.17
N ILE A 193 8.71 21.98 6.73
CA ILE A 193 7.30 21.72 6.42
C ILE A 193 6.45 21.87 7.68
N ASN A 194 6.86 21.27 8.79
CA ASN A 194 6.16 21.37 10.07
C ASN A 194 6.08 22.80 10.63
N SER A 195 7.07 23.65 10.28
CA SER A 195 7.12 25.04 10.73
C SER A 195 6.29 25.99 9.86
N LEU A 196 6.20 25.75 8.55
CA LEU A 196 5.59 26.68 7.58
C LEU A 196 4.20 26.26 7.08
N ALA A 197 3.89 24.96 7.06
CA ALA A 197 2.61 24.44 6.59
C ALA A 197 1.45 24.77 7.55
N ALA A 198 0.22 24.73 7.03
CA ALA A 198 -0.99 24.74 7.85
C ALA A 198 -1.19 23.37 8.53
N ASP A 199 -1.96 23.31 9.61
CA ASP A 199 -2.10 22.07 10.39
C ASP A 199 -2.76 20.93 9.58
N ASP A 200 -3.78 21.24 8.76
CA ASP A 200 -4.39 20.27 7.83
C ASP A 200 -3.37 19.68 6.84
N ASP A 201 -2.45 20.52 6.35
CA ASP A 201 -1.41 20.10 5.42
C ASP A 201 -0.33 19.26 6.12
N LYS A 202 -0.02 19.56 7.39
CA LYS A 202 0.89 18.73 8.20
C LYS A 202 0.33 17.33 8.42
N GLU A 203 -0.98 17.21 8.68
CA GLU A 203 -1.62 15.90 8.85
C GLU A 203 -1.55 15.09 7.55
N LYS A 204 -1.88 15.71 6.40
CA LYS A 204 -1.76 15.07 5.08
C LYS A 204 -0.33 14.65 4.77
N TYR A 205 0.64 15.53 5.02
CA TYR A 205 2.06 15.22 4.86
C TYR A 205 2.49 14.03 5.73
N GLY A 206 2.07 14.02 7.00
CA GLY A 206 2.33 12.92 7.93
C GLY A 206 1.76 11.59 7.43
N ARG A 207 0.53 11.61 6.88
CA ARG A 207 -0.08 10.43 6.25
C ARG A 207 0.73 9.93 5.07
N TYR A 208 1.18 10.81 4.16
CA TYR A 208 2.05 10.41 3.05
C TYR A 208 3.38 9.83 3.53
N LEU A 209 3.99 10.45 4.55
CA LEU A 209 5.25 10.00 5.10
C LEU A 209 5.15 8.58 5.67
N ARG A 210 4.09 8.31 6.45
CA ARG A 210 3.81 6.96 6.96
C ARG A 210 3.57 5.99 5.80
N ARG A 211 2.78 6.39 4.80
CA ARG A 211 2.47 5.56 3.63
C ARG A 211 3.71 5.09 2.89
N SER A 212 4.65 5.99 2.63
CA SER A 212 5.93 5.67 2.00
C SER A 212 6.69 4.57 2.74
N TYR A 213 6.71 4.58 4.08
CA TYR A 213 7.43 3.56 4.86
C TYR A 213 6.92 2.13 4.62
N ILE A 214 5.60 1.97 4.50
CA ILE A 214 4.97 0.66 4.29
C ILE A 214 5.00 0.25 2.83
N GLU A 215 4.75 1.18 1.90
CA GLU A 215 4.73 0.90 0.45
C GLU A 215 6.10 0.48 -0.07
N ASP A 216 7.18 1.01 0.53
CA ASP A 216 8.55 0.67 0.16
C ASP A 216 9.01 -0.71 0.71
N ASN A 217 8.31 -1.26 1.71
CA ASN A 217 8.66 -2.54 2.33
C ASN A 217 7.80 -3.69 1.80
N ARG A 218 8.44 -4.65 1.13
CA ARG A 218 7.79 -5.81 0.49
C ARG A 218 7.04 -6.73 1.44
N LYS A 219 7.35 -6.72 2.74
CA LYS A 219 6.72 -7.58 3.75
C LYS A 219 5.51 -6.92 4.42
N THR A 220 5.26 -5.65 4.15
CA THR A 220 4.17 -4.89 4.75
C THR A 220 3.25 -4.34 3.69
N LYS A 221 1.94 -4.31 3.95
CA LYS A 221 0.95 -3.66 3.08
C LYS A 221 -0.08 -2.91 3.90
N TRP A 222 -0.60 -1.80 3.36
CA TRP A 222 -1.73 -1.10 3.96
C TRP A 222 -3.00 -1.94 3.90
N CYS A 223 -3.86 -1.79 4.90
CA CYS A 223 -5.23 -2.27 4.80
C CYS A 223 -5.96 -1.47 3.70
N PRO A 224 -6.63 -2.13 2.75
CA PRO A 224 -7.32 -1.44 1.63
C PRO A 224 -8.64 -0.80 2.05
N ALA A 225 -9.11 -1.02 3.29
CA ALA A 225 -10.36 -0.44 3.79
C ALA A 225 -10.31 1.10 3.78
N PRO A 226 -11.34 1.78 3.23
CA PRO A 226 -11.40 3.24 3.23
C PRO A 226 -11.30 3.83 4.64
N GLY A 227 -10.39 4.79 4.83
CA GLY A 227 -10.17 5.44 6.13
C GLY A 227 -9.41 4.61 7.17
N CYS A 228 -8.94 3.40 6.81
CA CYS A 228 -8.12 2.59 7.68
C CYS A 228 -6.64 2.99 7.59
N GLU A 229 -6.00 3.25 8.74
CA GLU A 229 -4.57 3.59 8.84
C GLU A 229 -3.75 2.45 9.49
N TYR A 230 -4.23 1.21 9.42
CA TYR A 230 -3.48 0.03 9.85
C TYR A 230 -2.71 -0.59 8.68
N ALA A 231 -1.52 -1.11 8.95
CA ALA A 231 -0.74 -1.91 8.01
C ALA A 231 -0.59 -3.36 8.50
N VAL A 232 -0.39 -4.30 7.58
CA VAL A 232 -0.20 -5.72 7.88
C VAL A 232 1.18 -6.15 7.43
N GLU A 233 1.99 -6.58 8.38
CA GLU A 233 3.30 -7.21 8.17
C GLU A 233 3.11 -8.72 8.08
N PHE A 234 3.45 -9.32 6.94
CA PHE A 234 3.25 -10.74 6.66
C PHE A 234 4.56 -11.51 6.67
N VAL A 235 4.57 -12.64 7.37
CA VAL A 235 5.69 -13.58 7.41
C VAL A 235 5.51 -14.60 6.30
N MET A 236 6.30 -14.48 5.24
CA MET A 236 6.29 -15.42 4.13
C MET A 236 6.68 -16.83 4.59
N GLY A 237 5.95 -17.85 4.12
CA GLY A 237 6.25 -19.26 4.40
C GLY A 237 5.08 -20.11 4.88
N SER A 238 3.88 -19.53 4.98
CA SER A 238 2.74 -20.17 5.65
C SER A 238 1.44 -20.06 4.85
N GLY A 239 0.87 -21.22 4.54
CA GLY A 239 -0.51 -21.51 4.15
C GLY A 239 -1.42 -20.42 3.53
N SER A 240 -1.91 -19.48 4.34
CA SER A 240 -3.00 -18.54 3.98
C SER A 240 -2.47 -17.13 3.71
N TYR A 241 -2.90 -16.54 2.59
CA TYR A 241 -2.71 -15.11 2.34
C TYR A 241 -3.83 -14.24 2.91
N ASP A 242 -4.95 -14.83 3.33
CA ASP A 242 -6.06 -14.07 3.92
C ASP A 242 -5.67 -13.57 5.30
N VAL A 243 -5.81 -12.26 5.49
CA VAL A 243 -5.50 -11.54 6.73
C VAL A 243 -6.70 -10.71 7.15
N ASN A 244 -6.94 -10.65 8.46
CA ASN A 244 -7.96 -9.79 9.06
C ASN A 244 -7.28 -8.61 9.73
N CYS A 245 -7.67 -7.40 9.34
CA CYS A 245 -7.23 -6.17 9.97
C CYS A 245 -8.01 -5.90 11.27
N ASN A 246 -7.47 -5.05 12.15
CA ASN A 246 -8.14 -4.58 13.36
C ASN A 246 -9.40 -3.74 13.07
N CYS A 247 -9.55 -3.23 11.85
CA CYS A 247 -10.79 -2.59 11.39
C CYS A 247 -11.86 -3.60 10.94
N SER A 248 -11.67 -4.89 11.23
CA SER A 248 -12.52 -6.02 10.83
C SER A 248 -12.56 -6.32 9.32
N TYR A 249 -11.84 -5.55 8.50
CA TYR A 249 -11.74 -5.84 7.06
C TYR A 249 -10.80 -7.00 6.81
N GLY A 250 -11.31 -8.05 6.16
CA GLY A 250 -10.55 -9.21 5.72
C GLY A 250 -10.12 -9.06 4.26
N PHE A 251 -8.83 -9.21 3.97
CA PHE A 251 -8.31 -9.10 2.61
C PHE A 251 -7.21 -10.13 2.34
N CYS A 252 -7.00 -10.45 1.08
CA CYS A 252 -5.88 -11.28 0.65
C CYS A 252 -4.61 -10.43 0.57
N TRP A 253 -3.60 -10.75 1.39
CA TRP A 253 -2.32 -10.02 1.40
C TRP A 253 -1.60 -10.08 0.05
N ASN A 254 -1.81 -11.13 -0.75
CA ASN A 254 -1.15 -11.28 -2.05
C ASN A 254 -1.73 -10.31 -3.10
N CYS A 255 -3.04 -10.39 -3.39
CA CYS A 255 -3.69 -9.59 -4.44
C CYS A 255 -4.40 -8.33 -3.96
N THR A 256 -4.45 -8.06 -2.65
CA THR A 256 -5.09 -6.90 -2.01
C THR A 256 -6.62 -6.78 -2.20
N GLU A 257 -7.25 -7.79 -2.77
CA GLU A 257 -8.71 -7.92 -2.86
C GLU A 257 -9.31 -8.46 -1.55
N GLU A 258 -10.63 -8.42 -1.43
CA GLU A 258 -11.36 -9.03 -0.31
C GLU A 258 -10.93 -10.49 -0.10
N ALA A 259 -10.89 -10.94 1.16
CA ALA A 259 -10.49 -12.30 1.50
C ALA A 259 -11.39 -13.30 0.75
N HIS A 260 -10.77 -14.12 -0.09
CA HIS A 260 -11.48 -14.80 -1.17
C HIS A 260 -11.32 -16.32 -1.16
N ARG A 261 -10.85 -16.90 -0.05
CA ARG A 261 -10.80 -18.36 0.07
C ARG A 261 -12.20 -18.98 -0.05
N PRO A 262 -12.30 -20.15 -0.72
CA PRO A 262 -11.21 -20.99 -1.22
C PRO A 262 -10.69 -20.65 -2.64
N VAL A 263 -11.20 -19.59 -3.28
CA VAL A 263 -10.82 -19.20 -4.64
C VAL A 263 -9.39 -18.66 -4.67
N ASP A 264 -8.64 -18.93 -5.74
CA ASP A 264 -7.28 -18.43 -5.91
C ASP A 264 -7.26 -17.00 -6.49
N CYS A 265 -6.17 -16.25 -6.26
CA CYS A 265 -6.05 -14.86 -6.70
C CYS A 265 -6.22 -14.69 -8.22
N ALA A 266 -5.81 -15.66 -9.04
CA ALA A 266 -5.89 -15.54 -10.49
C ALA A 266 -7.35 -15.65 -10.97
N THR A 267 -8.15 -16.52 -10.35
CA THR A 267 -9.59 -16.61 -10.62
C THR A 267 -10.33 -15.35 -10.20
N VAL A 268 -10.02 -14.79 -9.01
CA VAL A 268 -10.61 -13.52 -8.56
C VAL A 268 -10.26 -12.38 -9.50
N SER A 269 -9.00 -12.25 -9.91
CA SER A 269 -8.59 -11.21 -10.86
C SER A 269 -9.34 -11.30 -12.19
N LYS A 270 -9.52 -12.51 -12.74
CA LYS A 270 -10.34 -12.72 -13.96
C LYS A 270 -11.81 -12.35 -13.74
N TRP A 271 -12.37 -12.67 -12.57
CA TRP A 271 -13.75 -12.35 -12.23
C TRP A 271 -13.97 -10.83 -12.11
N ILE A 272 -13.08 -10.12 -11.41
CA ILE A 272 -13.11 -8.65 -11.31
C ILE A 272 -13.02 -8.03 -12.71
N LEU A 273 -12.08 -8.50 -13.54
CA LEU A 273 -11.93 -8.00 -14.91
C LEU A 273 -13.21 -8.19 -15.73
N LYS A 274 -13.86 -9.35 -15.65
CA LYS A 274 -15.13 -9.61 -16.34
C LYS A 274 -16.27 -8.71 -15.86
N ASN A 275 -16.40 -8.51 -14.55
CA ASN A 275 -17.44 -7.63 -13.99
C ASN A 275 -17.16 -6.14 -14.20
N SER A 276 -15.89 -5.75 -14.35
CA SER A 276 -15.52 -4.37 -14.67
C SER A 276 -15.88 -3.97 -16.09
N ALA A 277 -16.07 -4.94 -17.00
CA ALA A 277 -16.61 -4.69 -18.33
C ALA A 277 -18.11 -4.36 -18.22
N GLU A 278 -18.48 -3.13 -18.61
CA GLU A 278 -19.84 -2.56 -18.47
C GLU A 278 -20.97 -3.46 -18.99
N SER A 279 -20.67 -4.39 -19.90
CA SER A 279 -21.63 -5.36 -20.44
C SER A 279 -22.19 -6.32 -19.39
N GLU A 280 -21.40 -6.75 -18.41
CA GLU A 280 -21.90 -7.67 -17.37
C GLU A 280 -22.67 -6.93 -16.27
N ASN A 281 -22.29 -5.69 -15.95
CA ASN A 281 -23.08 -4.83 -15.06
C ASN A 281 -24.46 -4.50 -15.67
N MET A 282 -24.53 -4.22 -16.97
CA MET A 282 -25.81 -4.05 -17.67
C MET A 282 -26.63 -5.36 -17.70
N ASN A 283 -26.00 -6.51 -17.95
CA ASN A 283 -26.68 -7.79 -17.92
C ASN A 283 -27.20 -8.16 -16.51
N TRP A 284 -26.44 -7.85 -15.45
CA TRP A 284 -26.90 -8.05 -14.08
C TRP A 284 -28.10 -7.17 -13.75
N ILE A 285 -28.08 -5.88 -14.15
CA ILE A 285 -29.23 -4.98 -13.99
C ILE A 285 -30.43 -5.52 -14.75
N LEU A 286 -30.26 -5.99 -16.00
CA LEU A 286 -31.35 -6.57 -16.80
C LEU A 286 -31.87 -7.89 -16.24
N ALA A 287 -31.03 -8.70 -15.61
CA ALA A 287 -31.41 -9.99 -15.02
C ALA A 287 -32.11 -9.83 -13.66
N ASN A 288 -31.74 -8.82 -12.88
CA ASN A 288 -32.24 -8.60 -11.51
C ASN A 288 -33.28 -7.47 -11.40
N SER A 289 -33.44 -6.65 -12.42
CA SER A 289 -34.57 -5.73 -12.54
C SER A 289 -35.64 -6.31 -13.46
N LYS A 290 -36.91 -6.05 -13.13
CA LYS A 290 -38.04 -6.37 -14.00
C LYS A 290 -38.79 -5.07 -14.28
N PRO A 291 -39.21 -4.82 -15.53
CA PRO A 291 -39.95 -3.60 -15.85
C PRO A 291 -41.25 -3.53 -15.06
N CYS A 292 -41.63 -2.31 -14.69
CA CYS A 292 -42.84 -2.05 -13.94
C CYS A 292 -44.06 -2.66 -14.68
N PRO A 293 -44.82 -3.57 -14.06
CA PRO A 293 -45.87 -4.31 -14.75
C PRO A 293 -47.03 -3.43 -15.25
N LYS A 294 -47.15 -2.19 -14.77
CA LYS A 294 -48.25 -1.27 -15.10
C LYS A 294 -47.94 -0.30 -16.25
N CYS A 295 -46.70 0.19 -16.35
CA CYS A 295 -46.29 1.13 -17.41
C CYS A 295 -45.20 0.56 -18.33
N LYS A 296 -44.73 -0.66 -18.07
CA LYS A 296 -43.69 -1.40 -18.81
C LYS A 296 -42.38 -0.63 -19.02
N ARG A 297 -42.15 0.43 -18.24
CA ARG A 297 -40.86 1.09 -18.19
C ARG A 297 -39.88 0.24 -17.37
N PRO A 298 -38.59 0.21 -17.75
CA PRO A 298 -37.56 -0.48 -16.96
C PRO A 298 -37.55 0.02 -15.52
#